data_AF-A0A8U0HZP1-F1
#
_entry.id   AF-A0A8U0HZP1-F1
#
_cell.length_a   1.000
_cell.length_b   1.000
_cell.length_c   1.000
_cell.angle_alpha   90.00
_cell.angle_beta   90.00
_cell.angle_gamma   90.00
#
_symmetry.space_group_name_H-M   'P 1'
#
loop_
_entity.id
_entity.type
_entity.pdbx_description
1 polymer ?
#
loop_
_entity_poly.entity_id
_entity_poly.type
_entity_poly.pdbx_seq_one_letter_code
_entity_poly.pdbx_strand_id
1 'polypeptide(L)'
;MTLPTTDDAQLRTSDTEQEMWDLAEGGNPAEARRAYPSGWLWLTGEESVRSLLAALLDADTEARYGVDDLASRSDLAETEVEEAIDALISLGVLVADEGAYRVNDCAIVYHAAAELSAAVEATGAPDDESGFEYLARLESVRLMLDALLEVDPDRSLAQEDIHRLSGVSRKRVWHHVEKLVDLAVVEESGDEYVVGAASPVVRWVQSLDAAVVGATLAPSHP
;
A
#
# COMPACT_ATOMS: atom_id res chain seq x y z
N MET A 1 -4.44 17.59 1.77
CA MET A 1 -5.71 16.93 1.41
C MET A 1 -5.50 15.47 1.73
N THR A 2 -6.21 14.98 2.74
CA THR A 2 -6.21 13.58 3.18
C THR A 2 -6.96 12.74 2.15
N LEU A 3 -6.60 11.46 2.01
CA LEU A 3 -7.37 10.51 1.22
C LEU A 3 -8.79 10.39 1.82
N PRO A 4 -9.83 10.16 0.99
CA PRO A 4 -11.14 9.76 1.51
C PRO A 4 -10.97 8.51 2.39
N THR A 5 -11.76 8.44 3.46
CA THR A 5 -11.84 7.25 4.32
C THR A 5 -12.29 6.04 3.49
N THR A 6 -12.03 4.84 3.99
CA THR A 6 -12.37 3.57 3.34
C THR A 6 -13.83 3.44 2.89
N ASP A 7 -14.73 4.24 3.47
CA ASP A 7 -16.17 4.25 3.20
C ASP A 7 -16.60 5.06 1.95
N ASP A 8 -15.78 6.02 1.49
CA ASP A 8 -16.15 6.94 0.40
C ASP A 8 -15.47 6.60 -0.95
N ALA A 9 -14.48 5.69 -0.94
CA ALA A 9 -13.67 5.36 -2.12
C ALA A 9 -14.14 4.09 -2.80
N GLN A 10 -14.28 4.13 -4.14
CA GLN A 10 -14.66 2.96 -4.93
C GLN A 10 -13.41 2.22 -5.39
N LEU A 11 -13.15 1.02 -4.86
CA LEU A 11 -11.96 0.25 -5.20
C LEU A 11 -11.80 0.08 -6.73
N ARG A 12 -10.57 0.23 -7.22
CA ARG A 12 -10.22 0.06 -8.63
C ARG A 12 -10.27 -1.43 -9.00
N THR A 13 -11.12 -1.75 -9.96
CA THR A 13 -11.28 -3.08 -10.56
C THR A 13 -11.26 -2.94 -12.09
N SER A 14 -11.31 -4.06 -12.81
CA SER A 14 -11.43 -4.06 -14.28
C SER A 14 -12.64 -3.24 -14.79
N ASP A 15 -13.70 -3.13 -13.98
CA ASP A 15 -14.93 -2.44 -14.36
C ASP A 15 -14.87 -0.92 -14.08
N THR A 16 -14.07 -0.50 -13.09
CA THR A 16 -14.01 0.90 -12.63
C THR A 16 -12.75 1.64 -13.11
N GLU A 17 -11.79 0.94 -13.71
CA GLU A 17 -10.56 1.53 -14.23
C GLU A 17 -10.82 2.62 -15.29
N GLN A 18 -11.78 2.40 -16.20
CA GLN A 18 -12.12 3.42 -17.21
C GLN A 18 -12.66 4.70 -16.57
N GLU A 19 -13.47 4.58 -15.51
CA GLU A 19 -14.03 5.75 -14.80
C GLU A 19 -12.91 6.56 -14.11
N MET A 20 -11.89 5.88 -13.56
CA MET A 20 -10.70 6.54 -13.05
C MET A 20 -10.01 7.36 -14.15
N TRP A 21 -9.80 6.78 -15.33
CA TRP A 21 -9.13 7.48 -16.43
C TRP A 21 -9.98 8.64 -16.97
N ASP A 22 -11.30 8.49 -17.06
CA ASP A 22 -12.22 9.57 -17.42
C ASP A 22 -12.12 10.75 -16.43
N LEU A 23 -12.00 10.45 -15.13
CA LEU A 23 -11.77 11.46 -14.08
C LEU A 23 -10.38 12.12 -14.21
N ALA A 24 -9.35 11.34 -14.56
CA ALA A 24 -7.99 11.82 -14.75
C ALA A 24 -7.87 12.76 -15.97
N GLU A 25 -8.57 12.48 -17.07
CA GLU A 25 -8.62 13.36 -18.25
C GLU A 25 -9.20 14.74 -17.91
N GLY A 26 -10.15 14.79 -16.98
CA GLY A 26 -10.75 16.02 -16.48
C GLY A 26 -9.98 16.71 -15.34
N GLY A 27 -8.92 16.09 -14.81
CA GLY A 27 -8.30 16.49 -13.55
C GLY A 27 -6.83 16.07 -13.39
N ASN A 28 -6.44 15.74 -12.15
CA ASN A 28 -5.11 15.23 -11.84
C ASN A 28 -5.18 13.70 -11.69
N PRO A 29 -4.34 12.90 -12.38
CA PRO A 29 -4.28 11.45 -12.21
C PRO A 29 -4.12 11.01 -10.75
N ALA A 30 -3.41 11.79 -9.93
CA ALA A 30 -3.30 11.51 -8.51
C ALA A 30 -4.67 11.57 -7.80
N GLU A 31 -5.52 12.55 -8.12
CA GLU A 31 -6.87 12.65 -7.53
C GLU A 31 -7.76 11.50 -8.00
N ALA A 32 -7.67 11.14 -9.27
CA ALA A 32 -8.40 10.00 -9.80
C ALA A 32 -8.01 8.67 -9.12
N ARG A 33 -6.72 8.42 -8.93
CA ARG A 33 -6.20 7.26 -8.18
C ARG A 33 -6.63 7.24 -6.71
N ARG A 34 -6.93 8.39 -6.10
CA ARG A 34 -7.48 8.45 -4.73
C ARG A 34 -8.98 8.14 -4.69
N ALA A 35 -9.72 8.59 -5.70
CA ALA A 35 -11.15 8.30 -5.82
C ALA A 35 -11.40 6.84 -6.17
N TYR A 36 -10.50 6.27 -6.97
CA TYR A 36 -10.48 4.86 -7.38
C TYR A 36 -9.16 4.20 -6.97
N PRO A 37 -8.98 3.93 -5.66
CA PRO A 37 -7.75 3.35 -5.16
C PRO A 37 -7.65 1.88 -5.57
N SER A 38 -6.46 1.47 -5.99
CA SER A 38 -6.09 0.05 -6.01
C SER A 38 -6.12 -0.53 -4.59
N GLY A 39 -6.04 -1.86 -4.45
CA GLY A 39 -5.90 -2.48 -3.14
C GLY A 39 -4.68 -1.96 -2.38
N TRP A 40 -3.57 -1.71 -3.08
CA TRP A 40 -2.38 -1.06 -2.52
C TRP A 40 -2.68 0.34 -1.96
N LEU A 41 -3.33 1.21 -2.75
CA LEU A 41 -3.66 2.57 -2.31
C LEU A 41 -4.74 2.61 -1.24
N TRP A 42 -5.68 1.66 -1.27
CA TRP A 42 -6.73 1.53 -0.27
C TRP A 42 -6.11 1.20 1.09
N LEU A 43 -5.30 0.13 1.16
CA LEU A 43 -4.68 -0.32 2.41
C LEU A 43 -3.71 0.71 2.98
N THR A 44 -2.92 1.34 2.11
CA THR A 44 -1.91 2.31 2.54
C THR A 44 -2.45 3.73 2.67
N GLY A 45 -3.74 3.93 2.37
CA GLY A 45 -4.31 5.25 2.21
C GLY A 45 -4.40 6.02 3.51
N GLU A 46 -5.02 5.38 4.51
CA GLU A 46 -5.19 5.90 5.86
C GLU A 46 -3.94 5.68 6.72
N GLU A 47 -3.61 6.64 7.58
CA GLU A 47 -2.39 6.60 8.39
C GLU A 47 -2.46 5.62 9.54
N SER A 48 -3.59 5.62 10.24
CA SER A 48 -3.92 4.70 11.32
C SER A 48 -3.80 3.24 10.83
N VAL A 49 -4.45 2.90 9.71
CA VAL A 49 -4.45 1.56 9.11
C VAL A 49 -3.04 1.11 8.75
N ARG A 50 -2.28 1.91 7.99
CA ARG A 50 -0.93 1.53 7.56
C ARG A 50 0.05 1.41 8.73
N SER A 51 -0.05 2.29 9.72
CA SER A 51 0.87 2.31 10.88
C SER A 51 0.56 1.16 11.84
N LEU A 52 -0.73 0.88 12.07
CA LEU A 52 -1.14 -0.28 12.84
C LEU A 52 -0.74 -1.58 12.14
N LEU A 53 -0.96 -1.72 10.82
CA LEU A 53 -0.51 -2.89 10.08
C LEU A 53 1.00 -3.08 10.21
N ALA A 54 1.81 -2.03 10.02
CA ALA A 54 3.26 -2.11 10.17
C ALA A 54 3.66 -2.62 11.56
N ALA A 55 3.07 -2.08 12.63
CA ALA A 55 3.35 -2.51 14.00
C ALA A 55 2.94 -3.97 14.31
N LEU A 56 1.97 -4.51 13.55
CA LEU A 56 1.51 -5.90 13.65
C LEU A 56 2.39 -6.89 12.88
N LEU A 57 3.17 -6.45 11.89
CA LEU A 57 4.11 -7.32 11.18
C LEU A 57 5.21 -7.85 12.11
N ASP A 58 5.55 -7.09 13.16
CA ASP A 58 6.50 -7.48 14.21
C ASP A 58 5.81 -7.97 15.50
N ALA A 59 4.51 -8.27 15.45
CA ALA A 59 3.75 -8.74 16.62
C ALA A 59 3.84 -10.25 16.82
N ASP A 60 3.78 -10.68 18.09
CA ASP A 60 3.51 -12.08 18.42
C ASP A 60 2.07 -12.40 18.02
N THR A 61 1.89 -13.31 17.08
CA THR A 61 0.58 -13.68 16.52
C THR A 61 -0.26 -14.51 17.48
N GLU A 62 0.34 -15.10 18.51
CA GLU A 62 -0.35 -15.88 19.53
C GLU A 62 -0.79 -15.03 20.73
N ALA A 63 -0.32 -13.79 20.82
CA ALA A 63 -0.67 -12.87 21.89
C ALA A 63 -2.04 -12.20 21.65
N ARG A 64 -2.67 -11.78 22.75
CA ARG A 64 -3.91 -10.99 22.75
C ARG A 64 -3.57 -9.54 23.09
N TYR A 65 -4.03 -8.60 22.29
CA TYR A 65 -3.74 -7.19 22.42
C TYR A 65 -5.01 -6.40 22.75
N GLY A 66 -4.96 -5.59 23.81
CA GLY A 66 -5.93 -4.52 24.03
C GLY A 66 -5.71 -3.35 23.05
N VAL A 67 -6.66 -2.41 23.02
CA VAL A 67 -6.52 -1.18 22.24
C VAL A 67 -5.32 -0.35 22.73
N ASP A 68 -5.07 -0.34 24.05
CA ASP A 68 -3.93 0.34 24.68
C ASP A 68 -2.59 -0.30 24.29
N ASP A 69 -2.53 -1.64 24.21
CA ASP A 69 -1.34 -2.35 23.71
C ASP A 69 -1.05 -1.98 22.26
N LEU A 70 -2.09 -1.98 21.40
CA LEU A 70 -1.97 -1.65 19.98
C LEU A 70 -1.59 -0.18 19.75
N ALA A 71 -2.16 0.75 20.53
CA ALA A 71 -1.81 2.17 20.52
C ALA A 71 -0.35 2.38 20.90
N SER A 72 0.11 1.75 21.99
CA SER A 72 1.51 1.85 22.41
C SER A 72 2.48 1.28 21.38
N ARG A 73 2.09 0.26 20.62
CA ARG A 73 2.95 -0.37 19.60
C ARG A 73 3.03 0.42 18.30
N SER A 74 1.94 1.09 17.93
CA SER A 74 1.83 1.80 16.66
C SER A 74 2.11 3.30 16.75
N ASP A 75 2.33 3.81 17.97
CA ASP A 75 2.46 5.25 18.26
C ASP A 75 1.22 6.06 17.80
N LEU A 76 0.05 5.43 17.86
CA LEU A 76 -1.25 6.01 17.51
C LEU A 76 -2.07 6.32 18.77
N ALA A 77 -3.02 7.25 18.66
CA ALA A 77 -4.04 7.41 19.70
C ALA A 77 -5.01 6.22 19.70
N GLU A 78 -5.55 5.86 20.87
CA GLU A 78 -6.52 4.76 21.00
C GLU A 78 -7.73 4.90 20.04
N THR A 79 -8.22 6.13 19.82
CA THR A 79 -9.32 6.39 18.87
C THR A 79 -8.93 6.11 17.42
N GLU A 80 -7.69 6.39 17.03
CA GLU A 80 -7.19 6.08 15.68
C GLU A 80 -6.99 4.57 15.50
N VAL A 81 -6.59 3.88 16.59
CA VAL A 81 -6.47 2.42 16.62
C VAL A 81 -7.84 1.76 16.49
N GLU A 82 -8.86 2.24 17.17
CA GLU A 82 -10.23 1.70 17.07
C GLU A 82 -10.75 1.75 15.61
N GLU A 83 -10.56 2.88 14.92
CA GLU A 83 -10.93 3.03 13.51
C GLU A 83 -10.13 2.08 12.61
N ALA A 84 -8.82 1.97 12.83
CA ALA A 84 -7.96 1.08 12.05
C ALA A 84 -8.24 -0.42 12.30
N ILE A 85 -8.66 -0.80 13.50
CA ILE A 85 -9.02 -2.17 13.85
C ILE A 85 -10.19 -2.64 12.98
N ASP A 86 -11.22 -1.82 12.80
CA ASP A 86 -12.39 -2.20 12.00
C ASP A 86 -12.00 -2.48 10.54
N ALA A 87 -11.12 -1.66 9.97
CA ALA A 87 -10.57 -1.88 8.63
C ALA A 87 -9.73 -3.18 8.56
N LEU A 88 -8.85 -3.42 9.54
CA LEU A 88 -7.99 -4.61 9.56
C LEU A 88 -8.76 -5.90 9.87
N ILE A 89 -9.85 -5.84 10.64
CA ILE A 89 -10.80 -6.96 10.82
C ILE A 89 -11.51 -7.24 9.50
N SER A 90 -11.95 -6.20 8.79
CA SER A 90 -12.61 -6.35 7.48
C SER A 90 -11.69 -6.98 6.43
N LEU A 91 -10.39 -6.72 6.52
CA LEU A 91 -9.36 -7.39 5.71
C LEU A 91 -8.95 -8.78 6.24
N GLY A 92 -9.51 -9.20 7.36
CA GLY A 92 -9.22 -10.45 8.04
C GLY A 92 -7.85 -10.50 8.73
N VAL A 93 -7.11 -9.39 8.80
CA VAL A 93 -5.78 -9.29 9.44
C VAL A 93 -5.88 -9.43 10.96
N LEU A 94 -6.93 -8.85 11.56
CA LEU A 94 -7.22 -8.97 12.98
C LEU A 94 -8.49 -9.79 13.20
N VAL A 95 -8.56 -10.48 14.34
CA VAL A 95 -9.77 -11.15 14.83
C VAL A 95 -10.02 -10.70 16.27
N ALA A 96 -11.27 -10.34 16.57
CA ALA A 96 -11.70 -10.08 17.93
C ALA A 96 -11.78 -11.39 18.73
N ASP A 97 -11.13 -11.42 19.89
CA ASP A 97 -11.07 -12.57 20.80
C ASP A 97 -11.24 -12.11 22.26
N GLU A 98 -12.40 -12.44 22.85
CA GLU A 98 -12.68 -12.23 24.28
C GLU A 98 -12.40 -10.81 24.83
N GLY A 99 -12.71 -9.76 24.05
CA GLY A 99 -12.47 -8.37 24.46
C GLY A 99 -11.06 -7.86 24.19
N ALA A 100 -10.27 -8.62 23.43
CA ALA A 100 -8.97 -8.24 22.88
C ALA A 100 -8.95 -8.56 21.36
N TYR A 101 -7.80 -8.33 20.73
CA TYR A 101 -7.56 -8.61 19.32
C TYR A 101 -6.34 -9.52 19.16
N ARG A 102 -6.39 -10.39 18.16
CA ARG A 102 -5.29 -11.28 17.77
C ARG A 102 -4.98 -11.13 16.30
N VAL A 103 -3.70 -11.22 15.94
CA VAL A 103 -3.28 -11.29 14.53
C VAL A 103 -3.73 -12.62 13.94
N ASN A 104 -4.34 -12.56 12.76
CA ASN A 104 -4.64 -13.74 11.96
C ASN A 104 -3.49 -14.00 11.00
N ASP A 105 -2.55 -14.84 11.43
CA ASP A 105 -1.38 -15.26 10.64
C ASP A 105 -1.74 -16.02 9.35
N CYS A 106 -2.97 -16.53 9.26
CA CYS A 106 -3.52 -17.18 8.07
C CYS A 106 -4.14 -16.18 7.07
N ALA A 107 -4.24 -14.89 7.41
CA ALA A 107 -4.82 -13.89 6.53
C ALA A 107 -3.91 -13.62 5.33
N ILE A 108 -4.47 -13.71 4.11
CA ILE A 108 -3.70 -13.49 2.87
C ILE A 108 -3.12 -12.07 2.82
N VAL A 109 -3.88 -11.07 3.29
CA VAL A 109 -3.43 -9.68 3.38
C VAL A 109 -2.24 -9.54 4.33
N TYR A 110 -2.31 -10.14 5.52
CA TYR A 110 -1.21 -10.13 6.49
C TYR A 110 0.04 -10.81 5.93
N HIS A 111 -0.12 -11.99 5.33
CA HIS A 111 0.98 -12.72 4.72
C HIS A 111 1.65 -11.91 3.60
N ALA A 112 0.87 -11.33 2.69
CA ALA A 112 1.42 -10.51 1.60
C ALA A 112 2.14 -9.25 2.11
N ALA A 113 1.64 -8.61 3.17
CA ALA A 113 2.29 -7.46 3.80
C ALA A 113 3.60 -7.85 4.50
N ALA A 114 3.64 -8.98 5.21
CA ALA A 114 4.84 -9.51 5.85
C ALA A 114 5.93 -9.86 4.82
N GLU A 115 5.55 -10.54 3.73
CA GLU A 115 6.45 -10.89 2.64
C GLU A 115 6.96 -9.65 1.89
N LEU A 116 6.11 -8.64 1.70
CA LEU A 116 6.54 -7.35 1.17
C LEU A 116 7.55 -6.67 2.09
N SER A 117 7.31 -6.68 3.40
CA SER A 117 8.25 -6.12 4.39
C SER A 117 9.62 -6.80 4.30
N ALA A 118 9.64 -8.13 4.33
CA ALA A 118 10.86 -8.92 4.20
C ALA A 118 11.57 -8.67 2.86
N ALA A 119 10.83 -8.53 1.76
CA ALA A 119 11.39 -8.21 0.45
C ALA A 119 12.06 -6.84 0.41
N VAL A 120 11.47 -5.83 1.06
CA VAL A 120 12.07 -4.49 1.19
C VAL A 120 13.33 -4.55 2.05
N GLU A 121 13.29 -5.22 3.20
CA GLU A 121 14.46 -5.38 4.07
C GLU A 121 15.64 -6.07 3.35
N ALA A 122 15.36 -7.05 2.50
CA ALA A 122 16.36 -7.77 1.73
C ALA A 122 17.10 -6.89 0.69
N THR A 123 16.56 -5.73 0.33
CA THR A 123 17.25 -4.77 -0.57
C THR A 123 18.37 -4.01 0.12
N GLY A 124 18.43 -4.05 1.47
CA GLY A 124 19.42 -3.29 2.23
C GLY A 124 19.19 -1.79 2.20
N ALA A 125 17.93 -1.36 2.04
CA ALA A 125 17.53 0.05 2.10
C ALA A 125 18.12 0.74 3.36
N PRO A 126 18.66 1.96 3.23
CA PRO A 126 19.42 2.64 4.29
C PRO A 126 18.56 3.17 5.44
N ASP A 127 19.16 3.20 6.66
CA ASP A 127 18.78 3.87 7.93
C ASP A 127 17.33 3.68 8.44
N ASP A 128 17.17 3.04 9.62
CA ASP A 128 16.03 2.97 10.58
C ASP A 128 14.56 2.86 10.05
N GLU A 129 14.35 2.98 8.75
CA GLU A 129 13.10 2.91 8.02
C GLU A 129 13.24 1.73 7.04
N SER A 130 12.76 0.56 7.42
CA SER A 130 12.78 -0.65 6.59
C SER A 130 11.37 -1.22 6.42
N GLY A 131 11.25 -2.27 5.61
CA GLY A 131 10.01 -3.03 5.53
C GLY A 131 8.85 -2.32 4.84
N PHE A 132 7.63 -2.73 5.18
CA PHE A 132 6.40 -2.21 4.60
C PHE A 132 6.26 -0.68 4.76
N GLU A 133 6.60 -0.15 5.94
CA GLU A 133 6.48 1.28 6.24
C GLU A 133 7.34 2.14 5.31
N TYR A 134 8.54 1.67 4.96
CA TYR A 134 9.44 2.39 4.06
C TYR A 134 8.78 2.72 2.72
N LEU A 135 7.96 1.81 2.17
CA LEU A 135 7.20 2.06 0.94
C LEU A 135 5.91 2.85 1.18
N ALA A 136 5.19 2.54 2.25
CA ALA A 136 3.85 3.06 2.50
C ALA A 136 3.82 4.49 3.09
N ARG A 137 4.92 4.96 3.71
CA ARG A 137 4.95 6.25 4.41
C ARG A 137 4.67 7.44 3.49
N LEU A 138 5.40 7.54 2.38
CA LEU A 138 5.33 8.71 1.50
C LEU A 138 4.25 8.53 0.43
N GLU A 139 3.26 9.42 0.44
CA GLU A 139 2.17 9.41 -0.55
C GLU A 139 2.68 9.46 -2.00
N SER A 140 3.73 10.23 -2.28
CA SER A 140 4.34 10.27 -3.62
C SER A 140 4.89 8.92 -4.05
N VAL A 141 5.52 8.17 -3.14
CA VAL A 141 6.03 6.82 -3.42
C VAL A 141 4.86 5.88 -3.67
N ARG A 142 3.82 5.92 -2.84
CA ARG A 142 2.60 5.10 -3.00
C ARG A 142 1.93 5.32 -4.36
N LEU A 143 1.75 6.57 -4.77
CA LEU A 143 1.13 6.92 -6.06
C LEU A 143 2.02 6.56 -7.26
N MET A 144 3.34 6.74 -7.15
CA MET A 144 4.27 6.32 -8.20
C MET A 144 4.27 4.80 -8.36
N LEU A 145 4.32 4.07 -7.24
CA LEU A 145 4.26 2.62 -7.21
C LEU A 145 2.94 2.13 -7.83
N ASP A 146 1.80 2.65 -7.38
CA ASP A 146 0.47 2.34 -7.92
C ASP A 146 0.40 2.52 -9.45
N ALA A 147 0.96 3.61 -9.95
CA ALA A 147 0.99 3.88 -11.38
C ALA A 147 1.88 2.90 -12.15
N LEU A 148 2.99 2.46 -11.56
CA LEU A 148 3.92 1.52 -12.19
C LEU A 148 3.39 0.10 -12.26
N LEU A 149 2.48 -0.30 -11.35
CA LEU A 149 1.85 -1.63 -11.37
C LEU A 149 1.04 -1.90 -12.64
N GLU A 150 0.58 -0.85 -13.32
CA GLU A 150 -0.27 -0.91 -14.51
C GLU A 150 0.54 -0.79 -15.82
N VAL A 151 1.84 -0.56 -15.73
CA VAL A 151 2.70 -0.38 -16.89
C VAL A 151 3.14 -1.75 -17.41
N ASP A 152 3.12 -1.91 -18.74
CA ASP A 152 3.79 -3.02 -19.41
C ASP A 152 5.26 -3.13 -18.93
N PRO A 153 5.71 -4.28 -18.40
CA PRO A 153 7.04 -4.41 -17.82
C PRO A 153 8.19 -4.11 -18.80
N ASP A 154 7.96 -4.28 -20.10
CA ASP A 154 8.97 -4.03 -21.14
C ASP A 154 8.94 -2.57 -21.64
N ARG A 155 8.00 -1.75 -21.15
CA ARG A 155 7.88 -0.34 -21.55
C ARG A 155 8.93 0.51 -20.83
N SER A 156 9.75 1.17 -21.63
CA SER A 156 10.64 2.22 -21.16
C SER A 156 9.87 3.50 -20.83
N LEU A 157 10.20 4.12 -19.70
CA LEU A 157 9.56 5.31 -19.15
C LEU A 157 10.58 6.40 -18.82
N ALA A 158 10.35 7.62 -19.28
CA ALA A 158 11.04 8.77 -18.72
C ALA A 158 10.39 9.19 -17.39
N GLN A 159 11.10 10.01 -16.57
CA GLN A 159 10.50 10.61 -15.37
C GLN A 159 9.24 11.44 -15.69
N GLU A 160 9.16 12.01 -16.89
CA GLU A 160 7.99 12.72 -17.38
C GLU A 160 6.78 11.78 -17.58
N ASP A 161 7.00 10.54 -17.99
CA ASP A 161 5.93 9.54 -18.11
C ASP A 161 5.42 9.12 -16.72
N ILE A 162 6.34 8.87 -15.78
CA ILE A 162 5.98 8.57 -14.38
C ILE A 162 5.18 9.72 -13.77
N HIS A 163 5.57 10.97 -14.03
CA HIS A 163 4.82 12.17 -13.62
C HIS A 163 3.39 12.16 -14.16
N ARG A 164 3.21 11.87 -15.46
CA ARG A 164 1.89 11.85 -16.10
C ARG A 164 1.02 10.70 -15.63
N LEU A 165 1.59 9.52 -15.40
CA LEU A 165 0.83 8.34 -14.97
C LEU A 165 0.39 8.41 -13.51
N SER A 166 1.27 8.92 -12.64
CA SER A 166 1.02 8.99 -11.20
C SER A 166 0.34 10.29 -10.74
N GLY A 167 0.44 11.36 -11.53
CA GLY A 167 0.03 12.71 -11.11
C GLY A 167 0.93 13.33 -10.04
N VAL A 168 2.02 12.67 -9.66
CA VAL A 168 3.01 13.19 -8.72
C VAL A 168 3.86 14.26 -9.39
N SER A 169 4.08 15.40 -8.73
CA SER A 169 4.88 16.49 -9.32
C SER A 169 6.28 16.03 -9.76
N ARG A 170 6.78 16.56 -10.89
CA ARG A 170 8.13 16.28 -11.41
C ARG A 170 9.24 16.30 -10.35
N LYS A 171 9.22 17.31 -9.47
CA LYS A 171 10.21 17.43 -8.38
C LYS A 171 10.18 16.23 -7.43
N ARG A 172 8.98 15.75 -7.07
CA ARG A 172 8.82 14.57 -6.20
C ARG A 172 9.16 13.28 -6.94
N VAL A 173 8.82 13.16 -8.23
CA VAL A 173 9.27 12.02 -9.05
C VAL A 173 10.79 11.94 -9.06
N TRP A 174 11.46 13.04 -9.42
CA TRP A 174 12.92 13.14 -9.40
C TRP A 174 13.53 12.76 -8.04
N HIS A 175 12.88 13.17 -6.94
CA HIS A 175 13.39 12.89 -5.59
C HIS A 175 13.17 11.44 -5.14
N HIS A 176 12.14 10.76 -5.64
CA HIS A 176 11.74 9.44 -5.15
C HIS A 176 11.98 8.30 -6.14
N VAL A 177 12.31 8.59 -7.40
CA VAL A 177 12.60 7.53 -8.38
C VAL A 177 13.86 6.75 -8.01
N GLU A 178 14.89 7.40 -7.46
CA GLU A 178 16.09 6.74 -6.94
C GLU A 178 15.74 5.71 -5.85
N LYS A 179 14.81 6.07 -4.95
CA LYS A 179 14.30 5.12 -3.94
C LYS A 179 13.60 3.91 -4.58
N LEU A 180 12.89 4.10 -5.70
CA LEU A 180 12.28 2.98 -6.43
C LEU A 180 13.34 2.14 -7.16
N VAL A 181 14.45 2.74 -7.61
CA VAL A 181 15.61 2.02 -8.16
C VAL A 181 16.28 1.18 -7.07
N ASP A 182 16.54 1.77 -5.90
CA ASP A 182 17.16 1.09 -4.75
C ASP A 182 16.35 -0.14 -4.30
N LEU A 183 15.02 -0.06 -4.40
CA LEU A 183 14.10 -1.16 -4.08
C LEU A 183 13.88 -2.13 -5.25
N ALA A 184 14.59 -1.95 -6.37
CA ALA A 184 14.40 -2.67 -7.62
C ALA A 184 12.93 -2.66 -8.12
N VAL A 185 12.14 -1.64 -7.76
CA VAL A 185 10.80 -1.44 -8.32
C VAL A 185 10.90 -1.03 -9.78
N VAL A 186 11.89 -0.21 -10.10
CA VAL A 186 12.29 0.12 -11.46
C VAL A 186 13.78 -0.14 -11.63
N GLU A 187 14.19 -0.42 -12.87
CA GLU A 187 15.59 -0.57 -13.25
C GLU A 187 15.96 0.56 -14.20
N GLU A 188 17.14 1.16 -14.01
CA GLU A 188 17.66 2.17 -14.93
C GLU A 188 18.03 1.54 -16.28
N SER A 189 17.53 2.12 -17.35
CA SER A 189 17.84 1.76 -18.74
C SER A 189 18.27 3.02 -19.50
N GLY A 190 19.52 3.43 -19.29
CA GLY A 190 20.05 4.68 -19.84
C GLY A 190 19.53 5.89 -19.06
N ASP A 191 18.80 6.79 -19.73
CA ASP A 191 18.15 7.95 -19.11
C ASP A 191 16.67 7.68 -18.76
N GLU A 192 16.22 6.44 -18.93
CA GLU A 192 14.84 5.98 -18.73
C GLU A 192 14.80 4.82 -17.72
N TYR A 193 13.59 4.38 -17.39
CA TYR A 193 13.30 3.36 -16.40
C TYR A 193 12.38 2.28 -16.97
N VAL A 194 12.61 1.03 -16.59
CA VAL A 194 11.68 -0.09 -16.85
C VAL A 194 11.21 -0.67 -15.53
N VAL A 195 10.01 -1.26 -15.49
CA VAL A 195 9.52 -1.89 -14.25
C VAL A 195 10.36 -3.14 -13.97
N GLY A 196 10.83 -3.29 -12.73
CA GLY A 196 11.57 -4.46 -12.27
C GLY A 196 10.67 -5.67 -12.14
N ALA A 197 10.23 -6.26 -13.25
CA ALA A 197 9.22 -7.33 -13.25
C ALA A 197 9.66 -8.60 -12.48
N ALA A 198 10.97 -8.83 -12.37
CA ALA A 198 11.53 -9.93 -11.58
C ALA A 198 11.67 -9.61 -10.09
N SER A 199 11.47 -8.34 -9.70
CA SER A 199 11.66 -7.85 -8.34
C SER A 199 10.69 -8.50 -7.36
N PRO A 200 11.19 -9.06 -6.24
CA PRO A 200 10.34 -9.51 -5.15
C PRO A 200 9.44 -8.40 -4.60
N VAL A 201 9.91 -7.15 -4.57
CA VAL A 201 9.13 -6.01 -4.09
C VAL A 201 7.91 -5.78 -4.99
N VAL A 202 8.11 -5.68 -6.31
CA VAL A 202 7.00 -5.50 -7.26
C VAL A 202 5.98 -6.62 -7.15
N ARG A 203 6.45 -7.88 -7.09
CA ARG A 203 5.59 -9.06 -6.98
C ARG A 203 4.74 -9.05 -5.72
N TRP A 204 5.32 -8.68 -4.57
CA TRP A 204 4.59 -8.67 -3.31
C TRP A 204 3.68 -7.47 -3.16
N VAL A 205 4.00 -6.33 -3.77
CA VAL A 205 3.05 -5.22 -3.92
C VAL A 205 1.83 -5.67 -4.74
N GLN A 206 2.03 -6.32 -5.90
CA GLN A 206 0.94 -6.85 -6.72
C GLN A 206 0.10 -7.90 -5.96
N SER A 207 0.77 -8.75 -5.17
CA SER A 207 0.09 -9.77 -4.37
C SER A 207 -0.74 -9.14 -3.24
N LEU A 208 -0.20 -8.12 -2.57
CA LEU A 208 -0.90 -7.37 -1.53
C LEU A 208 -2.09 -6.60 -2.10
N ASP A 209 -1.90 -5.95 -3.25
CA ASP A 209 -2.96 -5.28 -4.00
C ASP A 209 -4.14 -6.23 -4.29
N ALA A 210 -3.85 -7.38 -4.91
CA ALA A 210 -4.84 -8.39 -5.21
C ALA A 210 -5.49 -9.00 -3.95
N ALA A 211 -4.73 -9.18 -2.87
CA ALA A 211 -5.25 -9.68 -1.60
C ALA A 211 -6.26 -8.72 -0.97
N VAL A 212 -5.98 -7.41 -1.00
CA VAL A 212 -6.90 -6.38 -0.49
C VAL A 212 -8.15 -6.30 -1.37
N VAL A 213 -8.01 -6.34 -2.69
CA VAL A 213 -9.16 -6.41 -3.61
C VAL A 213 -10.02 -7.64 -3.31
N GLY A 214 -9.39 -8.80 -3.14
CA GLY A 214 -10.09 -10.04 -2.82
C GLY A 214 -10.81 -10.01 -1.48
N ALA A 215 -10.18 -9.46 -0.43
CA ALA A 215 -10.76 -9.34 0.90
C ALA A 215 -11.93 -8.35 0.96
N THR A 216 -11.80 -7.20 0.28
CA THR A 216 -12.83 -6.16 0.24
C THR A 216 -14.05 -6.55 -0.58
N LEU A 217 -13.87 -7.33 -1.66
CA LEU A 217 -14.96 -7.81 -2.51
C LEU A 217 -15.57 -9.14 -2.04
N ALA A 218 -14.91 -9.87 -1.13
CA ALA A 218 -15.48 -11.07 -0.56
C ALA A 218 -16.74 -10.70 0.24
N PRO A 219 -17.86 -11.44 0.09
CA PRO A 219 -19.01 -11.22 0.93
C PRO A 219 -18.58 -11.40 2.38
N SER A 220 -18.77 -10.36 3.19
CA SER A 220 -18.52 -10.39 4.63
C SER A 220 -19.20 -11.64 5.18
N HIS A 221 -18.43 -12.59 5.70
CA HIS A 221 -19.01 -13.77 6.32
C HIS A 221 -19.88 -13.29 7.50
N PRO A 222 -21.15 -13.75 7.58
CA PRO A 222 -22.07 -13.36 8.65
C PRO A 222 -21.65 -13.86 10.03
#